data_AF-E0Q719-F1
#
_entry.id   AF-E0Q719-F1
#
_cell.length_a   1.000
_cell.length_b   1.000
_cell.length_c   1.000
_cell.angle_alpha   90.00
_cell.angle_beta   90.00
_cell.angle_gamma   90.00
#
_symmetry.space_group_name_H-M   'P 1'
#
loop_
_entity.id
_entity.type
_entity.pdbx_description
1 polymer ?
#
loop_
_entity_poly.entity_id
_entity_poly.type
_entity_poly.pdbx_seq_one_letter_code
_entity_poly.pdbx_strand_id
1 'polypeptide(L)'
;MDNWVRLSSEYVDMLRDNPVPVDLKVVSALKKPMAIDIYWWLTKRVYNLHEPATISWQQLYQQFGSDSELKDFKRKFKRALGDVLEVYQCKITVGPQRVTVFPSQTSVPTVAQTRSAEKQARLERVRDSRSASVKAADPEDTGHWQTFDASWQVFTTSDLFDVNTAREHRDGLVPCGECRYCRFDQSNEEHHGENAEMSEVPLF
;
A
#
# COMPACT_ATOMS: atom_id res chain seq x y z
N MET A 1 -18.16 12.64 -41.61
CA MET A 1 -19.40 12.73 -40.81
C MET A 1 -18.97 12.81 -39.37
N ASP A 2 -19.28 13.90 -38.69
CA ASP A 2 -19.01 14.01 -37.25
C ASP A 2 -20.02 13.16 -36.48
N ASN A 3 -19.50 12.21 -35.70
CA ASN A 3 -20.29 11.34 -34.83
C ASN A 3 -20.08 11.78 -33.38
N TRP A 4 -20.97 12.63 -32.88
CA TRP A 4 -20.95 13.09 -31.50
C TRP A 4 -22.19 12.58 -30.76
N VAL A 5 -22.00 12.27 -29.47
CA VAL A 5 -23.05 11.89 -28.54
C VAL A 5 -23.09 12.94 -27.44
N ARG A 6 -24.29 13.42 -27.07
CA ARG A 6 -24.48 14.35 -25.94
C ARG A 6 -25.14 13.60 -24.79
N LEU A 7 -24.46 13.61 -23.65
CA LEU A 7 -24.96 13.08 -22.39
C LEU A 7 -25.69 14.18 -21.61
N SER A 8 -26.68 13.81 -20.79
CA SER A 8 -27.35 14.76 -19.89
C SER A 8 -26.46 15.10 -18.70
N SER A 9 -26.70 16.26 -18.07
CA SER A 9 -26.01 16.69 -16.85
C SER A 9 -26.15 15.68 -15.73
N GLU A 10 -27.35 15.17 -15.51
CA GLU A 10 -27.69 14.24 -14.43
C GLU A 10 -26.96 12.91 -14.62
N TYR A 11 -26.84 12.45 -15.88
CA TYR A 11 -26.12 11.23 -16.19
C TYR A 11 -24.61 11.39 -15.96
N VAL A 12 -24.06 12.55 -16.31
CA VAL A 12 -22.64 12.86 -16.04
C VAL A 12 -22.36 12.90 -14.54
N ASP A 13 -23.23 13.51 -13.74
CA ASP A 13 -23.05 13.58 -12.29
C ASP A 13 -23.18 12.20 -11.63
N MET A 14 -24.16 11.38 -12.07
CA MET A 14 -24.27 9.99 -11.62
C MET A 14 -22.99 9.17 -11.88
N LEU A 15 -22.38 9.34 -13.06
CA LEU A 15 -21.12 8.66 -13.42
C LEU A 15 -19.94 9.14 -12.56
N ARG A 16 -19.90 10.43 -12.21
CA ARG A 16 -18.88 10.98 -11.31
C ARG A 16 -18.99 10.43 -9.89
N ASP A 17 -20.21 10.26 -9.40
CA ASP A 17 -20.47 9.79 -8.04
C ASP A 17 -20.28 8.27 -7.90
N ASN A 18 -20.43 7.52 -8.99
CA ASN A 18 -20.35 6.06 -9.00
C ASN A 18 -19.30 5.53 -10.00
N PRO A 19 -18.02 5.90 -9.83
CA PRO A 19 -16.99 5.42 -10.74
C PRO A 19 -16.86 3.89 -10.60
N VAL A 20 -16.85 3.20 -11.74
CA VAL A 20 -16.52 1.79 -11.77
C VAL A 20 -14.99 1.66 -11.90
N PRO A 21 -14.32 0.97 -10.97
CA PRO A 21 -12.88 0.78 -11.06
C PRO A 21 -12.59 -0.16 -12.23
N VAL A 22 -12.12 0.37 -13.36
CA VAL A 22 -11.88 -0.39 -14.59
C VAL A 22 -10.59 0.15 -15.22
N ASP A 23 -9.68 -0.74 -15.59
CA ASP A 23 -8.51 -0.36 -16.39
C ASP A 23 -8.86 -0.45 -17.87
N LEU A 24 -8.90 0.71 -18.54
CA LEU A 24 -9.20 0.79 -19.96
C LEU A 24 -8.16 0.08 -20.84
N LYS A 25 -6.91 -0.07 -20.39
CA LYS A 25 -5.88 -0.85 -21.08
C LYS A 25 -6.18 -2.35 -21.04
N VAL A 26 -6.73 -2.82 -19.92
CA VAL A 26 -7.18 -4.22 -19.79
C VAL A 26 -8.40 -4.45 -20.67
N VAL A 27 -9.37 -3.53 -20.64
CA VAL A 27 -10.57 -3.63 -21.50
C VAL A 27 -10.21 -3.64 -22.99
N SER A 28 -9.25 -2.83 -23.42
CA SER A 28 -8.84 -2.80 -24.83
C SER A 28 -8.11 -4.07 -25.30
N ALA A 29 -7.48 -4.80 -24.38
CA ALA A 29 -6.89 -6.11 -24.66
C ALA A 29 -7.96 -7.21 -24.83
N LEU A 30 -9.12 -7.06 -24.16
CA LEU A 30 -10.22 -8.02 -24.21
C LEU A 30 -11.08 -7.80 -25.47
N LYS A 31 -11.11 -8.80 -26.36
CA LYS A 31 -11.81 -8.69 -27.66
C LYS A 31 -13.25 -9.24 -27.66
N LYS A 32 -13.62 -10.02 -26.65
CA LYS A 32 -14.92 -10.70 -26.59
C LYS A 32 -15.85 -9.94 -25.64
N PRO A 33 -17.11 -9.64 -26.03
CA PRO A 33 -18.07 -8.98 -25.15
C PRO A 33 -18.19 -9.67 -23.78
N MET A 34 -18.32 -10.99 -23.78
CA MET A 34 -18.39 -11.76 -22.53
C MET A 34 -17.15 -11.63 -21.63
N ALA A 35 -15.96 -11.48 -22.22
CA ALA A 35 -14.76 -11.30 -21.42
C ALA A 35 -14.74 -9.92 -20.75
N ILE A 36 -15.20 -8.89 -21.46
CA ILE A 36 -15.38 -7.53 -20.91
C ILE A 36 -16.41 -7.57 -19.77
N ASP A 37 -17.57 -8.20 -19.98
CA ASP A 37 -18.60 -8.30 -18.95
C ASP A 37 -18.10 -9.03 -17.69
N ILE A 38 -17.35 -10.13 -17.88
CA ILE A 38 -16.76 -10.89 -16.76
C ILE A 38 -15.72 -10.05 -16.03
N TYR A 39 -14.87 -9.31 -16.75
CA TYR A 39 -13.88 -8.42 -16.16
C TYR A 39 -14.54 -7.32 -15.30
N TRP A 40 -15.59 -6.68 -15.82
CA TRP A 40 -16.36 -5.68 -15.08
C TRP A 40 -17.02 -6.29 -13.83
N TRP A 41 -17.66 -7.45 -13.99
CA TRP A 41 -18.31 -8.17 -12.90
C TRP A 41 -17.31 -8.56 -11.79
N LEU A 42 -16.14 -9.09 -12.16
CA LEU A 42 -15.08 -9.44 -11.21
C LEU A 42 -14.53 -8.19 -10.52
N THR A 43 -14.21 -7.14 -11.28
CA THR A 43 -13.60 -5.95 -10.70
C THR A 43 -14.53 -5.27 -9.71
N LYS A 44 -15.82 -5.10 -10.07
CA LYS A 44 -16.81 -4.53 -9.16
C LYS A 44 -17.02 -5.39 -7.92
N ARG A 45 -17.05 -6.72 -8.07
CA ARG A 45 -17.29 -7.66 -6.97
C ARG A 45 -16.10 -7.71 -6.01
N VAL A 46 -14.89 -7.88 -6.53
CA VAL A 46 -13.65 -7.97 -5.74
C VAL A 46 -13.34 -6.66 -5.01
N TYR A 47 -13.68 -5.51 -5.60
CA TYR A 47 -13.43 -4.19 -4.99
C TYR A 47 -13.94 -4.06 -3.55
N ASN A 48 -15.06 -4.71 -3.21
CA ASN A 48 -15.67 -4.69 -1.87
C ASN A 48 -15.72 -6.08 -1.21
N LEU A 49 -14.95 -7.05 -1.70
CA LEU A 49 -15.04 -8.45 -1.25
C LEU A 49 -14.11 -8.72 -0.07
N HIS A 50 -14.67 -8.88 1.13
CA HIS A 50 -13.92 -9.25 2.33
C HIS A 50 -13.89 -10.76 2.60
N GLU A 51 -14.88 -11.50 2.11
CA GLU A 51 -15.02 -12.95 2.30
C GLU A 51 -15.33 -13.66 0.98
N PRO A 52 -15.05 -14.97 0.83
CA PRO A 52 -15.35 -15.71 -0.39
C PRO A 52 -16.84 -15.67 -0.77
N ALA A 53 -17.14 -15.24 -2.00
CA ALA A 53 -18.50 -15.23 -2.54
C ALA A 53 -18.74 -16.42 -3.47
N THR A 54 -19.72 -17.25 -3.14
CA THR A 54 -20.11 -18.41 -3.96
C THR A 54 -21.42 -18.14 -4.69
N ILE A 55 -21.40 -18.21 -6.01
CA ILE A 55 -22.53 -17.92 -6.90
C ILE A 55 -22.91 -19.17 -7.70
N SER A 56 -24.19 -19.49 -7.77
CA SER A 56 -24.64 -20.60 -8.62
C SER A 56 -24.55 -20.24 -10.10
N TRP A 57 -24.40 -21.26 -10.96
CA TRP A 57 -24.43 -21.01 -12.41
C TRP A 57 -25.72 -20.37 -12.90
N GLN A 58 -26.85 -20.63 -12.22
CA GLN A 58 -28.13 -20.05 -12.60
C GLN A 58 -28.22 -18.56 -12.23
N GLN A 59 -27.64 -18.17 -11.10
CA GLN A 59 -27.51 -16.75 -10.73
C GLN A 59 -26.61 -16.00 -11.72
N LEU A 60 -25.47 -16.60 -12.11
CA LEU A 60 -24.62 -16.02 -13.16
C LEU A 60 -25.37 -15.90 -14.48
N TYR A 61 -26.08 -16.94 -14.88
CA TYR A 61 -26.85 -16.93 -16.11
C TYR A 61 -27.87 -15.78 -16.17
N GLN A 62 -28.57 -15.53 -15.06
CA GLN A 62 -29.51 -14.41 -14.92
C GLN A 62 -28.82 -13.04 -14.93
N GLN A 63 -27.64 -12.93 -14.32
CA GLN A 63 -26.88 -11.66 -14.27
C GLN A 63 -26.31 -11.25 -15.63
N PHE A 64 -25.87 -12.21 -16.43
CA PHE A 64 -25.20 -11.94 -17.71
C PHE A 64 -26.17 -11.90 -18.90
N GLY A 65 -27.47 -12.12 -18.69
CA GLY A 65 -28.51 -11.96 -19.71
C GLY A 65 -28.27 -12.80 -20.97
N SER A 66 -28.04 -14.11 -20.82
CA SER A 66 -27.71 -14.96 -21.97
C SER A 66 -28.96 -15.48 -22.70
N ASP A 67 -28.98 -15.33 -24.02
CA ASP A 67 -30.01 -15.91 -24.92
C ASP A 67 -29.77 -17.39 -25.27
N SER A 68 -28.71 -18.00 -24.75
CA SER A 68 -28.32 -19.39 -25.08
C SER A 68 -28.54 -20.32 -23.90
N GLU A 69 -28.77 -21.61 -24.11
CA GLU A 69 -28.95 -22.56 -23.00
C GLU A 69 -27.84 -22.48 -21.92
N LEU A 70 -28.20 -22.81 -20.68
CA LEU A 70 -27.28 -22.76 -19.53
C LEU A 70 -25.97 -23.52 -19.78
N LYS A 71 -26.00 -24.67 -20.46
CA LYS A 71 -24.81 -25.46 -20.80
C LYS A 71 -23.86 -24.69 -21.71
N ASP A 72 -24.40 -23.97 -22.68
CA ASP A 72 -23.65 -23.17 -23.63
C ASP A 72 -23.10 -21.90 -22.99
N PHE A 73 -23.89 -21.26 -22.13
CA PHE A 73 -23.43 -20.17 -21.28
C PHE A 73 -22.23 -20.59 -20.43
N LYS A 74 -22.32 -21.73 -19.69
CA LYS A 74 -21.19 -22.24 -18.90
C LYS A 74 -19.92 -22.42 -19.74
N ARG A 75 -20.05 -22.95 -20.96
CA ARG A 75 -18.91 -23.14 -21.88
C ARG A 75 -18.31 -21.81 -22.33
N LYS A 76 -19.15 -20.84 -22.74
CA LYS A 76 -18.72 -19.50 -23.15
C LYS A 76 -18.06 -18.73 -21.99
N PHE A 77 -18.69 -18.76 -20.81
CA PHE A 77 -18.18 -18.13 -19.59
C PHE A 77 -16.79 -18.67 -19.23
N LYS A 78 -16.60 -19.99 -19.21
CA LYS A 78 -15.28 -20.59 -18.89
C LYS A 78 -14.18 -20.15 -19.86
N ARG A 79 -14.48 -20.09 -21.15
CA ARG A 79 -13.52 -19.64 -22.18
C ARG A 79 -13.17 -18.17 -22.00
N ALA A 80 -14.19 -17.31 -21.85
CA ALA A 80 -13.99 -15.87 -21.65
C ALA A 80 -13.28 -15.57 -20.32
N LEU A 81 -13.56 -16.33 -19.26
CA LEU A 81 -12.86 -16.22 -17.99
C LEU A 81 -11.37 -16.54 -18.14
N GLY A 82 -10.99 -17.50 -18.99
CA GLY A 82 -9.59 -17.77 -19.31
C GLY A 82 -8.89 -16.52 -19.84
N ASP A 83 -9.48 -15.86 -20.84
CA ASP A 83 -8.95 -14.60 -21.39
C ASP A 83 -8.82 -13.51 -20.32
N VAL A 84 -9.79 -13.40 -19.41
CA VAL A 84 -9.76 -12.42 -18.31
C VAL A 84 -8.64 -12.72 -17.32
N LEU A 85 -8.41 -13.99 -16.99
CA LEU A 85 -7.37 -14.37 -16.01
C LEU A 85 -5.95 -14.18 -16.54
N GLU A 86 -5.76 -14.09 -17.86
CA GLU A 86 -4.47 -13.71 -18.46
C GLU A 86 -4.09 -12.25 -18.19
N VAL A 87 -5.10 -11.37 -18.13
CA VAL A 87 -4.89 -9.92 -17.92
C VAL A 87 -5.16 -9.47 -16.49
N TYR A 88 -5.96 -10.22 -15.73
CA TYR A 88 -6.34 -9.92 -14.36
C TYR A 88 -6.30 -11.18 -13.49
N GLN A 89 -5.25 -11.29 -12.66
CA GLN A 89 -4.99 -12.45 -11.80
C GLN A 89 -5.91 -12.50 -10.56
N CYS A 90 -7.21 -12.69 -10.79
CA CYS A 90 -8.21 -12.85 -9.74
C CYS A 90 -8.23 -14.28 -9.19
N LYS A 91 -8.39 -14.43 -7.88
CA LYS A 91 -8.57 -15.75 -7.24
C LYS A 91 -10.01 -16.23 -7.42
N ILE A 92 -10.22 -17.21 -8.29
CA ILE A 92 -11.54 -17.75 -8.60
C ILE A 92 -11.48 -19.27 -8.76
N THR A 93 -12.52 -19.98 -8.29
CA THR A 93 -12.70 -21.42 -8.49
C THR A 93 -13.99 -21.67 -9.26
N VAL A 94 -13.88 -22.46 -10.32
CA VAL A 94 -15.02 -22.80 -11.19
C VAL A 94 -15.41 -24.25 -10.98
N GLY A 95 -16.45 -24.48 -10.18
CA GLY A 95 -17.01 -25.81 -9.93
C GLY A 95 -18.11 -26.22 -10.92
N PRO A 96 -18.60 -27.46 -10.83
CA PRO A 96 -19.67 -27.96 -11.70
C PRO A 96 -21.01 -27.26 -11.46
N GLN A 97 -21.33 -26.94 -10.19
CA GLN A 97 -22.59 -26.32 -9.76
C GLN A 97 -22.47 -24.82 -9.50
N ARG A 98 -21.31 -24.35 -9.06
CA ARG A 98 -21.11 -22.98 -8.58
C ARG A 98 -19.73 -22.43 -8.97
N VAL A 99 -19.61 -21.11 -8.94
CA VAL A 99 -18.36 -20.36 -9.10
C VAL A 99 -18.12 -19.61 -7.81
N THR A 100 -16.90 -19.71 -7.27
CA THR A 100 -16.51 -19.04 -6.02
C THR A 100 -15.40 -18.05 -6.32
N VAL A 101 -15.63 -16.78 -5.96
CA VAL A 101 -14.66 -15.69 -6.06
C VAL A 101 -14.10 -15.44 -4.66
N PHE A 102 -12.78 -15.35 -4.55
CA PHE A 102 -12.10 -15.12 -3.27
C PHE A 102 -11.58 -13.68 -3.20
N PRO A 103 -11.43 -13.12 -1.98
CA PRO A 103 -10.70 -11.87 -1.78
C PRO A 103 -9.33 -11.95 -2.46
N SER A 104 -9.05 -11.00 -3.35
CA SER A 104 -7.83 -10.94 -4.16
C SER A 104 -7.47 -9.50 -4.46
N GLN A 105 -6.28 -9.29 -5.05
CA GLN A 105 -5.85 -7.95 -5.44
C GLN A 105 -6.81 -7.38 -6.47
N THR A 106 -7.22 -6.12 -6.28
CA THR A 106 -8.11 -5.42 -7.21
C THR A 106 -7.37 -5.09 -8.51
N SER A 107 -8.06 -5.16 -9.65
CA SER A 107 -7.47 -4.80 -10.95
C SER A 107 -7.02 -3.34 -11.00
N VAL A 108 -7.72 -2.46 -10.29
CA VAL A 108 -7.37 -1.05 -10.14
C VAL A 108 -7.20 -0.77 -8.65
N PRO A 109 -6.18 0.01 -8.24
CA PRO A 109 -6.01 0.39 -6.85
C PRO A 109 -7.27 1.08 -6.31
N THR A 110 -7.67 0.72 -5.10
CA THR A 110 -8.74 1.43 -4.40
C THR A 110 -8.27 2.81 -3.97
N VAL A 111 -9.20 3.73 -3.70
CA VAL A 111 -8.87 5.07 -3.19
C VAL A 111 -8.01 4.98 -1.92
N ALA A 112 -8.29 4.02 -1.05
CA ALA A 112 -7.51 3.79 0.17
C ALA A 112 -6.08 3.32 -0.15
N GLN A 113 -5.92 2.42 -1.12
CA GLN A 113 -4.60 1.96 -1.56
C GLN A 113 -3.79 3.09 -2.20
N THR A 114 -4.39 3.88 -3.10
CA THR A 114 -3.73 5.03 -3.73
C THR A 114 -3.26 6.04 -2.70
N ARG A 115 -4.13 6.45 -1.76
CA ARG A 115 -3.77 7.38 -0.68
C ARG A 115 -2.65 6.85 0.21
N SER A 116 -2.66 5.55 0.51
CA SER A 116 -1.62 4.92 1.34
C SER A 116 -0.27 4.91 0.63
N ALA A 117 -0.26 4.58 -0.67
CA ALA A 117 0.94 4.61 -1.50
C ALA A 117 1.50 6.04 -1.64
N GLU A 118 0.65 7.03 -1.88
CA GLU A 118 1.06 8.45 -1.92
C GLU A 118 1.65 8.92 -0.59
N LYS A 119 1.06 8.51 0.54
CA LYS A 119 1.57 8.81 1.88
C LYS A 119 2.94 8.17 2.08
N GLN A 120 3.12 6.90 1.73
CA GLN A 120 4.40 6.21 1.82
C GLN A 120 5.48 6.89 0.97
N ALA A 121 5.20 7.18 -0.30
CA ALA A 121 6.12 7.88 -1.19
C ALA A 121 6.48 9.30 -0.70
N ARG A 122 5.56 9.99 -0.02
CA ARG A 122 5.86 11.26 0.65
C ARG A 122 6.81 11.08 1.82
N LEU A 123 6.60 10.06 2.65
CA LEU A 123 7.45 9.76 3.81
C LEU A 123 8.86 9.36 3.37
N GLU A 124 8.98 8.53 2.34
CA GLU A 124 10.27 8.13 1.76
C GLU A 124 11.06 9.32 1.23
N ARG A 125 10.42 10.22 0.46
CA ARG A 125 11.09 11.45 -0.01
C ARG A 125 11.59 12.34 1.12
N VAL A 126 10.85 12.43 2.23
CA VAL A 126 11.28 13.19 3.42
C VAL A 126 12.46 12.51 4.11
N ARG A 127 12.51 11.17 4.12
CA ARG A 127 13.64 10.43 4.65
C ARG A 127 14.89 10.62 3.78
N ASP A 128 14.75 10.47 2.46
CA ASP A 128 15.87 10.61 1.52
C ASP A 128 16.44 12.03 1.52
N SER A 129 15.58 13.06 1.63
CA SER A 129 16.05 14.46 1.75
C SER A 129 16.79 14.72 3.06
N ARG A 130 16.38 14.10 4.18
CA ARG A 130 17.13 14.16 5.43
C ARG A 130 18.48 13.47 5.31
N SER A 131 18.54 12.30 4.67
CA SER A 131 19.78 11.57 4.42
C SER A 131 20.72 12.31 3.46
N ALA A 132 20.18 13.05 2.48
CA ALA A 132 20.97 13.87 1.56
C ALA A 132 21.45 15.22 2.14
N SER A 133 20.74 15.73 3.16
CA SER A 133 21.16 16.93 3.91
C SER A 133 22.18 16.63 5.01
N VAL A 134 22.51 15.36 5.29
CA VAL A 134 23.71 15.02 6.05
C VAL A 134 24.88 15.47 5.17
N LYS A 135 25.55 16.56 5.57
CA LYS A 135 26.72 17.03 4.84
C LYS A 135 27.78 15.92 4.89
N ALA A 136 28.59 15.83 3.83
CA ALA A 136 29.75 14.95 3.87
C ALA A 136 30.63 15.34 5.07
N ALA A 137 31.01 14.35 5.87
CA ALA A 137 31.82 14.53 7.08
C ALA A 137 32.95 15.53 6.83
N ASP A 138 32.92 16.66 7.54
CA ASP A 138 34.04 17.60 7.54
C ASP A 138 35.29 16.87 8.07
N PRO A 139 36.37 16.71 7.27
CA PRO A 139 37.54 15.96 7.69
C PRO A 139 38.28 16.59 8.89
N GLU A 140 38.00 17.85 9.22
CA GLU A 140 38.56 18.55 10.39
C GLU A 140 37.68 18.44 11.65
N ASP A 141 36.44 17.94 11.53
CA ASP A 141 35.54 17.72 12.69
C ASP A 141 35.91 16.42 13.40
N THR A 142 36.91 16.50 14.30
CA THR A 142 37.41 15.37 15.11
C THR A 142 36.46 14.95 16.24
N GLY A 143 35.24 15.52 16.30
CA GLY A 143 34.26 15.28 17.36
C GLY A 143 34.36 16.27 18.51
N HIS A 144 33.20 16.63 19.05
CA HIS A 144 33.03 17.52 20.20
C HIS A 144 31.83 17.10 21.05
N TRP A 145 31.80 17.57 22.29
CA TRP A 145 30.62 17.42 23.15
C TRP A 145 29.50 18.36 22.69
N GLN A 146 28.37 17.78 22.29
CA GLN A 146 27.19 18.49 21.82
C GLN A 146 26.06 18.38 22.84
N THR A 147 25.62 19.52 23.39
CA THR A 147 24.47 19.59 24.31
C THR A 147 23.16 19.55 23.53
N PHE A 148 22.15 18.80 24.01
CA PHE A 148 20.89 18.60 23.28
C PHE A 148 19.61 18.64 24.13
N ASP A 149 19.72 18.57 25.46
CA ASP A 149 18.60 18.75 26.38
C ASP A 149 19.12 19.18 27.76
N ALA A 150 18.87 20.41 28.20
CA ALA A 150 19.41 20.94 29.46
C ALA A 150 20.94 20.71 29.61
N SER A 151 21.35 19.88 30.57
CA SER A 151 22.74 19.51 30.84
C SER A 151 23.21 18.23 30.13
N TRP A 152 22.37 17.60 29.32
CA TRP A 152 22.68 16.35 28.62
C TRP A 152 23.53 16.60 27.39
N GLN A 153 24.63 15.85 27.28
CA GLN A 153 25.62 15.97 26.21
C GLN A 153 25.93 14.61 25.59
N VAL A 154 26.36 14.63 24.34
CA VAL A 154 26.87 13.46 23.63
C VAL A 154 28.10 13.86 22.83
N PHE A 155 29.12 13.02 22.80
CA PHE A 155 30.31 13.22 21.98
C PHE A 155 29.99 12.79 20.54
N THR A 156 30.06 13.72 19.60
CA THR A 156 29.61 13.52 18.21
C THR A 156 30.33 14.50 17.30
N THR A 157 30.22 14.30 15.99
CA THR A 157 30.47 15.37 15.01
C THR A 157 29.17 16.08 14.66
N SER A 158 29.30 17.23 14.00
CA SER A 158 28.18 18.03 13.50
C SER A 158 27.26 17.23 12.56
N ASP A 159 27.83 16.30 11.79
CA ASP A 159 27.11 15.48 10.81
C ASP A 159 26.49 14.21 11.41
N LEU A 160 27.04 13.74 12.54
CA LEU A 160 26.49 12.58 13.25
C LEU A 160 25.35 12.96 14.21
N PHE A 161 25.28 14.22 14.62
CA PHE A 161 24.32 14.68 15.61
C PHE A 161 22.87 14.73 15.09
N ASP A 162 22.01 13.92 15.71
CA ASP A 162 20.54 14.01 15.61
C ASP A 162 19.94 14.05 17.03
N VAL A 163 19.09 15.06 17.28
CA VAL A 163 18.50 15.32 18.60
C VAL A 163 17.62 14.17 19.11
N ASN A 164 16.95 13.42 18.23
CA ASN A 164 16.09 12.32 18.65
C ASN A 164 16.93 11.09 18.96
N THR A 165 17.92 10.77 18.12
CA THR A 165 18.88 9.70 18.44
C THR A 165 19.64 10.01 19.73
N ALA A 166 19.94 11.29 20.02
CA ALA A 166 20.63 11.67 21.26
C ALA A 166 19.74 11.43 22.50
N ARG A 167 18.44 11.69 22.38
CA ARG A 167 17.45 11.32 23.40
C ARG A 167 17.32 9.82 23.57
N GLU A 168 17.27 9.05 22.48
CA GLU A 168 17.26 7.58 22.54
C GLU A 168 18.50 7.02 23.24
N HIS A 169 19.67 7.64 23.02
CA HIS A 169 20.91 7.31 23.71
C HIS A 169 20.83 7.58 25.21
N ARG A 170 20.37 8.78 25.61
CA ARG A 170 20.16 9.14 27.02
C ARG A 170 19.16 8.22 27.72
N ASP A 171 18.07 7.91 27.02
CA ASP A 171 16.97 7.13 27.58
C ASP A 171 17.21 5.60 27.47
N GLY A 172 18.35 5.19 26.89
CA GLY A 172 18.76 3.78 26.81
C GLY A 172 17.84 2.93 25.94
N LEU A 173 17.13 3.53 24.97
CA LEU A 173 16.09 2.86 24.19
C LEU A 173 16.63 1.88 23.14
N VAL A 174 17.93 1.93 22.88
CA VAL A 174 18.66 1.05 21.95
C VAL A 174 19.85 0.47 22.70
N PRO A 175 20.13 -0.85 22.62
CA PRO A 175 21.29 -1.43 23.32
C PRO A 175 22.59 -0.71 22.98
N CYS A 176 23.51 -0.58 23.94
CA CYS A 176 24.77 0.14 23.79
C CYS A 176 25.55 -0.27 22.52
N GLY A 177 25.65 -1.57 22.21
CA GLY A 177 26.33 -2.07 21.02
C GLY A 177 25.67 -1.74 19.67
N GLU A 178 24.41 -1.30 19.68
CA GLU A 178 23.65 -0.85 18.51
C GLU A 178 23.45 0.68 18.51
N CYS A 179 23.79 1.36 19.61
CA CYS A 179 23.67 2.80 19.74
C CYS A 179 24.68 3.52 18.83
N ARG A 180 24.17 4.43 18.00
CA ARG A 180 24.98 5.19 17.03
C ARG A 180 26.12 5.98 17.69
N TYR A 181 25.89 6.57 18.87
CA TYR A 181 26.88 7.39 19.57
C TYR A 181 27.91 6.56 20.34
N CYS A 182 27.50 5.47 20.99
CA CYS A 182 28.44 4.55 21.65
C CYS A 182 29.39 3.91 20.63
N ARG A 183 28.88 3.57 19.45
CA ARG A 183 29.71 3.06 18.35
C ARG A 183 30.65 4.11 17.75
N PHE A 184 30.32 5.39 17.91
CA PHE A 184 31.16 6.47 17.42
C PHE A 184 32.36 6.72 18.36
N ASP A 185 32.12 6.79 19.67
CA ASP A 185 33.16 7.00 20.68
C ASP A 185 32.81 6.33 22.01
N GLN A 186 33.82 5.74 22.67
CA GLN A 186 33.66 5.02 23.93
C GLN A 186 33.20 5.92 25.08
N SER A 187 33.54 7.21 25.05
CA SER A 187 33.15 8.18 26.09
C SER A 187 31.61 8.35 26.20
N ASN A 188 30.88 7.99 25.15
CA ASN A 188 29.42 7.99 25.17
C ASN A 188 28.85 6.79 25.94
N GLU A 189 29.57 5.67 26.03
CA GLU A 189 29.08 4.47 26.73
C GLU A 189 28.76 4.74 28.20
N GLU A 190 29.53 5.64 28.84
CA GLU A 190 29.36 6.02 30.24
C GLU A 190 28.05 6.79 30.52
N HIS A 191 27.48 7.46 29.51
CA HIS A 191 26.29 8.31 29.62
C HIS A 191 25.06 7.67 28.94
N HIS A 192 25.18 6.43 28.48
CA HIS A 192 24.12 5.72 27.79
C HIS A 192 23.07 5.20 28.79
N GLY A 193 21.81 5.60 28.61
CA GLY A 193 20.73 5.14 29.50
C GLY A 193 20.72 5.77 30.89
N GLU A 194 21.55 6.77 31.16
CA GLU A 194 21.68 7.42 32.48
C GLU A 194 20.32 7.96 33.00
N ASN A 195 19.44 8.43 32.10
CA ASN A 195 18.10 8.89 32.50
C ASN A 195 17.15 7.74 32.87
N ALA A 196 17.35 6.54 32.30
CA ALA A 196 16.57 5.36 32.66
C ALA A 196 16.90 4.91 34.09
N GLU A 197 18.18 4.96 34.47
CA GLU A 197 18.64 4.66 35.84
C GLU A 197 18.16 5.68 36.87
N MET A 198 18.04 6.96 36.49
CA MET A 198 17.48 8.02 37.35
C MET A 198 15.96 7.91 37.58
N SER A 199 15.23 7.15 36.75
CA SER A 199 13.77 7.04 36.81
C SER A 199 13.25 5.92 37.73
N GLU A 200 14.12 5.06 38.26
CA GLU A 200 13.79 4.08 39.30
C GLU A 200 13.63 4.75 40.68
N VAL A 201 12.68 5.68 40.80
CA VAL A 201 12.21 6.14 42.11
C VAL A 201 11.20 5.11 42.63
N PRO A 202 11.41 4.50 43.82
CA PRO A 202 10.45 3.55 44.37
C PRO A 202 9.09 4.22 44.57
N LEU A 203 8.04 3.61 44.02
CA LEU A 203 6.66 3.92 44.41
C LEU A 203 6.50 3.57 45.89
N PHE A 204 6.49 4.60 46.74
CA PHE A 204 5.89 4.57 48.07
C PHE A 204 4.47 5.14 47.98
#